data_AF-A0A396HF86-F1
#
_entry.id   AF-A0A396HF86-F1
#
_cell.length_a   1.000
_cell.length_b   1.000
_cell.length_c   1.000
_cell.angle_alpha   90.00
_cell.angle_beta   90.00
_cell.angle_gamma   90.00
#
_symmetry.space_group_name_H-M   'P 1'
#
loop_
_entity.id
_entity.type
_entity.pdbx_description
1 polymer ?
#
loop_
_entity_poly.entity_id
_entity_poly.type
_entity_poly.pdbx_seq_one_letter_code
_entity_poly.pdbx_strand_id
1 'polypeptide(L)'
;MEMPTKKEMSLTDHEQKHNYVTEYQNYEDDAWYVVMVTLQEKETLQVSYKKFNDVYKNLFPSSLFHSLEELHEFEKRFRPVSVQAQDYECHKLVHGVRVCASVRFNSNGLRFYDAVVDTVGCFIIFSFFLNVVLRKF
;
A
#
# COMPACT_ATOMS: atom_id res chain seq x y z
N MET A 1 15.86 -55.48 -0.79
CA MET A 1 15.62 -54.83 -2.09
C MET A 1 14.17 -55.11 -2.46
N GLU A 2 13.50 -54.10 -3.02
CA GLU A 2 12.06 -54.04 -3.40
C GLU A 2 11.05 -54.08 -2.24
N MET A 3 9.96 -53.31 -2.21
CA MET A 3 9.61 -51.91 -2.52
C MET A 3 8.21 -51.72 -1.90
N PRO A 4 7.91 -50.73 -1.04
CA PRO A 4 6.53 -50.44 -0.69
C PRO A 4 5.93 -49.37 -1.62
N THR A 5 4.97 -49.86 -2.43
CA THR A 5 3.63 -49.29 -2.64
C THR A 5 3.46 -47.90 -3.27
N LYS A 6 3.09 -47.93 -4.56
CA LYS A 6 1.87 -47.34 -5.15
C LYS A 6 1.22 -46.20 -4.33
N LYS A 7 1.84 -45.01 -4.36
CA LYS A 7 1.15 -43.73 -4.20
C LYS A 7 2.00 -42.58 -4.72
N GLU A 8 2.47 -42.73 -5.96
CA GLU A 8 3.06 -41.63 -6.71
C GLU A 8 1.98 -41.04 -7.61
N MET A 9 1.94 -39.71 -7.64
CA MET A 9 1.03 -38.87 -8.42
C MET A 9 -0.35 -38.61 -7.81
N SER A 10 -0.38 -37.94 -6.65
CA SER A 10 -1.42 -36.91 -6.44
C SER A 10 -0.83 -35.56 -6.86
N LEU A 11 -1.17 -35.15 -8.08
CA LEU A 11 -1.19 -33.76 -8.49
C LEU A 11 -2.07 -32.99 -7.50
N THR A 12 -1.43 -32.28 -6.58
CA THR A 12 -2.04 -31.15 -5.90
C THR A 12 -1.02 -30.02 -5.93
N ASP A 13 -0.81 -29.45 -7.13
CA ASP A 13 -0.60 -28.01 -7.21
C ASP A 13 -1.92 -27.38 -6.75
N HIS A 14 -2.13 -27.33 -5.43
CA HIS A 14 -2.97 -26.31 -4.87
C HIS A 14 -2.21 -25.01 -5.10
N GLU A 15 -2.63 -24.27 -6.13
CA GLU A 15 -2.19 -22.92 -6.45
C GLU A 15 -1.84 -22.18 -5.16
N GLN A 16 -0.55 -22.02 -4.88
CA GLN A 16 -0.11 -21.18 -3.79
C GLN A 16 -0.51 -19.77 -4.18
N LYS A 17 -1.68 -19.36 -3.67
CA LYS A 17 -2.23 -18.03 -3.81
C LYS A 17 -1.28 -17.07 -3.08
N HIS A 18 -0.29 -16.59 -3.82
CA HIS A 18 0.71 -15.68 -3.29
C HIS A 18 0.03 -14.36 -2.97
N ASN A 19 -0.09 -14.10 -1.68
CA ASN A 19 -0.61 -12.83 -1.16
C ASN A 19 0.57 -11.90 -0.94
N TYR A 20 0.50 -10.72 -1.53
CA TYR A 20 1.51 -9.68 -1.36
C TYR A 20 0.91 -8.48 -0.64
N VAL A 21 1.56 -8.02 0.43
CA VAL A 21 1.12 -6.85 1.19
C VAL A 21 1.91 -5.64 0.70
N THR A 22 1.18 -4.60 0.32
CA THR A 22 1.75 -3.40 -0.30
C THR A 22 0.87 -2.17 -0.01
N GLU A 23 1.32 -0.99 -0.39
CA GLU A 23 0.46 0.20 -0.46
C GLU A 23 -0.09 0.37 -1.87
N TYR A 24 -1.35 0.76 -1.96
CA TYR A 24 -2.06 1.04 -3.20
C TYR A 24 -2.72 2.42 -3.15
N GLN A 25 -2.54 3.20 -4.21
CA GLN A 25 -3.22 4.48 -4.38
C GLN A 25 -4.58 4.26 -5.02
N ASN A 26 -5.65 4.58 -4.28
CA ASN A 26 -7.01 4.41 -4.76
C ASN A 26 -7.37 5.42 -5.88
N TYR A 27 -8.23 5.02 -6.81
CA TYR A 27 -8.64 5.87 -7.94
C TYR A 27 -9.61 6.98 -7.55
N GLU A 28 -10.44 6.76 -6.52
CA GLU A 28 -11.53 7.68 -6.19
C GLU A 28 -11.09 8.89 -5.36
N ASP A 29 -10.10 8.69 -4.49
CA ASP A 29 -9.65 9.71 -3.53
C ASP A 29 -8.15 9.97 -3.54
N ASP A 30 -7.39 9.29 -4.41
CA ASP A 30 -5.92 9.39 -4.54
C ASP A 30 -5.15 9.14 -3.22
N ALA A 31 -5.80 8.54 -2.24
CA ALA A 31 -5.21 8.20 -0.97
C ALA A 31 -4.51 6.83 -1.03
N TRP A 32 -3.43 6.72 -0.26
CA TRP A 32 -2.68 5.47 -0.10
C TRP A 32 -3.31 4.61 0.99
N TYR A 33 -3.48 3.32 0.67
CA TYR A 33 -4.01 2.31 1.58
C TYR A 33 -3.10 1.08 1.62
N VAL A 34 -2.91 0.50 2.80
CA VAL A 34 -2.30 -0.82 2.90
C VAL A 34 -3.30 -1.87 2.43
N VAL A 35 -2.91 -2.62 1.41
CA VAL A 35 -3.75 -3.62 0.75
C VAL A 35 -3.06 -4.98 0.73
N MET A 36 -3.86 -6.02 0.55
CA MET A 36 -3.39 -7.34 0.15
C MET A 36 -3.73 -7.55 -1.32
N VAL A 37 -2.71 -7.81 -2.12
CA VAL A 37 -2.83 -8.11 -3.54
C VAL A 37 -2.76 -9.62 -3.72
N THR A 38 -3.69 -10.13 -4.52
CA THR A 38 -3.79 -11.56 -4.78
C THR A 38 -4.22 -11.81 -6.23
N LEU A 39 -3.49 -12.66 -6.93
CA LEU A 39 -3.92 -13.14 -8.25
C LEU A 39 -5.00 -14.22 -8.06
N GLN A 40 -6.17 -13.99 -8.65
CA GLN A 40 -7.28 -14.94 -8.68
C GLN A 40 -7.22 -15.77 -9.97
N GLU A 41 -8.04 -16.81 -10.02
CA GLU A 41 -8.35 -17.52 -11.26
C GLU A 41 -8.82 -16.54 -12.36
N LYS A 42 -8.59 -16.90 -13.63
CA LYS A 42 -8.91 -16.06 -14.80
C LYS A 42 -8.15 -14.73 -14.84
N GLU A 43 -6.89 -14.73 -14.42
CA GLU A 43 -5.96 -13.59 -14.58
C GLU A 43 -6.51 -12.28 -14.00
N THR A 44 -7.22 -12.37 -12.87
CA THR A 44 -7.80 -11.20 -12.23
C THR A 44 -7.02 -10.84 -10.99
N LEU A 45 -6.45 -9.63 -10.97
CA LEU A 45 -5.76 -9.11 -9.80
C LEU A 45 -6.79 -8.55 -8.81
N GLN A 46 -6.85 -9.14 -7.61
CA GLN A 46 -7.67 -8.64 -6.52
C GLN A 46 -6.84 -7.78 -5.57
N VAL A 47 -7.34 -6.58 -5.26
CA VAL A 47 -6.77 -5.66 -4.27
C VAL A 47 -7.75 -5.53 -3.11
N SER A 48 -7.41 -6.09 -1.94
CA SER A 48 -8.27 -6.08 -0.74
C SER A 48 -7.73 -5.12 0.31
N TYR A 49 -8.60 -4.29 0.89
CA TYR A 49 -8.17 -3.26 1.84
C TYR A 49 -8.12 -3.81 3.27
N LYS A 50 -6.91 -3.86 3.87
CA LYS A 50 -6.72 -4.43 5.22
C LYS A 50 -7.56 -3.76 6.30
N LYS A 51 -7.74 -2.44 6.21
CA LYS A 51 -8.49 -1.65 7.20
C LYS A 51 -9.96 -2.05 7.31
N PHE A 52 -10.52 -2.68 6.27
CA PHE A 52 -11.95 -2.96 6.17
C PHE A 52 -12.25 -4.46 6.16
N ASN A 53 -11.40 -5.29 6.77
CA ASN A 53 -11.55 -6.76 6.81
C ASN A 53 -11.90 -7.37 5.44
N ASP A 54 -11.29 -6.83 4.37
CA ASP A 54 -11.50 -7.26 2.99
C ASP A 54 -12.94 -7.16 2.46
N VAL A 55 -13.83 -6.42 3.16
CA VAL A 55 -15.21 -6.14 2.70
C VAL A 55 -15.19 -5.34 1.40
N TYR A 56 -14.29 -4.36 1.32
CA TYR A 56 -14.04 -3.61 0.09
C TYR A 56 -12.85 -4.23 -0.64
N LYS A 57 -13.05 -4.48 -1.93
CA LYS A 57 -12.02 -5.00 -2.83
C LYS A 57 -12.20 -4.42 -4.22
N ASN A 58 -11.08 -4.17 -4.88
CA ASN A 58 -11.04 -3.82 -6.29
C ASN A 58 -10.58 -5.04 -7.09
N LEU A 59 -11.24 -5.29 -8.23
CA LEU A 59 -10.92 -6.38 -9.13
C LEU A 59 -10.46 -5.81 -10.46
N PHE A 60 -9.27 -6.23 -10.88
CA PHE A 60 -8.66 -5.79 -12.13
C PHE A 60 -8.41 -7.02 -13.02
N PRO A 61 -9.37 -7.42 -13.88
CA PRO A 61 -9.12 -8.48 -14.86
C PRO A 61 -8.11 -8.00 -15.90
N SER A 62 -7.31 -8.92 -16.43
CA SER A 62 -6.31 -8.64 -17.48
C SER A 62 -6.90 -7.91 -18.68
N SER A 63 -8.18 -8.17 -19.00
CA SER A 63 -8.91 -7.52 -20.09
C SER A 63 -9.15 -6.00 -19.92
N LEU A 64 -8.90 -5.43 -18.73
CA LEU A 64 -8.94 -3.98 -18.53
C LEU A 64 -7.73 -3.26 -19.14
N PHE A 65 -6.62 -3.96 -19.37
CA PHE A 65 -5.40 -3.37 -19.88
C PHE A 65 -5.29 -3.66 -21.37
N HIS A 66 -5.43 -2.61 -22.19
CA HIS A 66 -5.38 -2.69 -23.65
C HIS A 66 -3.98 -2.42 -24.20
N SER A 67 -3.08 -1.88 -23.37
CA SER A 67 -1.70 -1.60 -23.72
C SER A 67 -0.74 -1.85 -22.56
N LEU A 68 0.54 -2.02 -22.89
CA LEU A 68 1.61 -2.12 -21.88
C LEU A 68 1.76 -0.82 -21.08
N GLU A 69 1.47 0.32 -21.71
CA GLU A 69 1.51 1.63 -21.06
C GLU A 69 0.46 1.75 -19.95
N GLU A 70 -0.78 1.31 -20.21
CA GLU A 70 -1.84 1.26 -19.19
C GLU A 70 -1.46 0.36 -18.01
N LEU A 71 -0.82 -0.78 -18.28
CA LEU A 71 -0.33 -1.67 -17.24
C LEU A 71 0.77 -1.03 -16.39
N HIS A 72 1.70 -0.30 -17.03
CA HIS A 72 2.76 0.43 -16.32
C HIS A 72 2.20 1.58 -15.47
N GLU A 73 1.20 2.32 -15.95
CA GLU A 73 0.53 3.35 -15.15
C GLU A 73 -0.23 2.75 -13.96
N PHE A 74 -0.83 1.58 -14.14
CA PHE A 74 -1.44 0.84 -13.04
C PHE A 74 -0.40 0.36 -12.01
N GLU A 75 0.75 -0.15 -12.46
CA GLU A 75 1.84 -0.57 -11.57
C GLU A 75 2.35 0.57 -10.69
N LYS A 76 2.44 1.79 -11.21
CA LYS A 76 2.87 2.99 -10.46
C LYS A 76 1.96 3.32 -9.26
N ARG A 77 0.73 2.79 -9.23
CA ARG A 77 -0.19 2.94 -8.08
C ARG A 77 0.14 2.01 -6.94
N PHE A 78 1.14 1.13 -7.08
CA PHE A 78 1.62 0.28 -6.00
C PHE A 78 3.01 0.73 -5.53
N ARG A 79 3.25 0.62 -4.22
CA ARG A 79 4.57 0.86 -3.64
C ARG A 79 4.77 0.06 -2.35
N PRO A 80 6.02 -0.18 -1.93
CA PRO A 80 6.30 -0.76 -0.63
C PRO A 80 5.62 0.01 0.50
N VAL A 81 5.20 -0.69 1.56
CA VAL A 81 4.54 -0.06 2.71
C VAL A 81 5.44 1.01 3.32
N SER A 82 4.88 2.20 3.53
CA SER A 82 5.58 3.35 4.09
C SER A 82 6.04 3.04 5.51
N VAL A 83 7.28 3.42 5.82
CA VAL A 83 7.84 3.24 7.17
C VAL A 83 7.43 4.42 8.04
N GLN A 84 6.91 4.12 9.24
CA GLN A 84 6.57 5.14 10.21
C GLN A 84 7.85 5.76 10.80
N ALA A 85 8.02 7.07 10.60
CA ALA A 85 9.10 7.82 11.22
C ALA A 85 8.93 7.82 12.75
N GLN A 86 10.01 7.51 13.47
CA GLN A 86 10.05 7.52 14.92
C GLN A 86 10.52 8.87 15.47
N ASP A 87 10.27 9.14 16.76
CA ASP A 87 10.63 10.41 17.40
C ASP A 87 12.12 10.75 17.26
N TYR A 88 13.01 9.76 17.38
CA TYR A 88 14.45 9.96 17.22
C TYR A 88 14.86 10.31 15.79
N GLU A 89 13.97 10.10 14.81
CA GLU A 89 14.16 10.42 13.40
C GLU A 89 13.56 11.78 13.02
N CYS A 90 12.98 12.53 13.97
CA CYS A 90 12.37 13.83 13.70
C CYS A 90 13.33 14.81 13.01
N HIS A 91 14.63 14.72 13.30
CA HIS A 91 15.68 15.52 12.68
C HIS A 91 15.83 15.27 11.16
N LYS A 92 15.30 14.16 10.65
CA LYS A 92 15.29 13.84 9.21
C LYS A 92 14.18 14.55 8.45
N LEU A 93 13.16 15.06 9.15
CA LEU A 93 12.08 15.82 8.54
C LEU A 93 12.57 17.25 8.32
N VAL A 94 13.15 17.52 7.16
CA VAL A 94 13.65 18.85 6.74
C VAL A 94 12.93 19.32 5.47
N HIS A 95 13.01 20.62 5.17
CA HIS A 95 12.40 21.19 3.96
C HIS A 95 12.77 20.38 2.71
N GLY A 96 11.78 20.06 1.87
CA GLY A 96 11.95 19.34 0.62
C GLY A 96 11.82 17.81 0.72
N VAL A 97 11.79 17.25 1.94
CA VAL A 97 11.63 15.80 2.13
C VAL A 97 10.22 15.37 1.77
N ARG A 98 10.11 14.32 0.93
CA ARG A 98 8.84 13.65 0.61
C ARG A 98 8.44 12.74 1.76
N VAL A 99 7.18 12.81 2.15
CA VAL A 99 6.59 12.01 3.22
C VAL A 99 5.22 11.49 2.83
N CYS A 100 4.84 10.36 3.41
CA CYS A 100 3.45 9.89 3.41
C CYS A 100 2.75 10.49 4.63
N ALA A 101 1.88 11.46 4.40
CA ALA A 101 1.24 12.26 5.43
C ALA A 101 -0.18 11.79 5.70
N SER A 102 -0.53 11.65 6.97
CA SER A 102 -1.90 11.36 7.38
C SER A 102 -2.73 12.64 7.45
N VAL A 103 -3.88 12.66 6.79
CA VAL A 103 -4.85 13.75 6.83
C VAL A 103 -6.16 13.20 7.41
N ARG A 104 -6.69 13.89 8.43
CA ARG A 104 -7.99 13.55 9.01
C ARG A 104 -9.09 14.16 8.17
N PHE A 105 -9.95 13.30 7.62
CA PHE A 105 -11.08 13.73 6.78
C PHE A 105 -12.39 13.54 7.54
N ASN A 106 -12.85 14.58 8.24
CA ASN A 106 -14.07 14.60 9.05
C ASN A 106 -14.21 13.36 9.97
N SER A 107 -15.43 12.85 10.13
CA SER A 107 -15.76 11.60 10.83
C SER A 107 -15.36 10.34 10.06
N ASN A 108 -15.03 10.45 8.77
CA ASN A 108 -14.82 9.32 7.86
C ASN A 108 -13.40 8.73 7.93
N GLY A 109 -12.56 9.25 8.83
CA GLY A 109 -11.33 8.62 9.27
C GLY A 109 -10.05 9.26 8.73
N LEU A 110 -8.95 8.55 8.96
CA LEU A 110 -7.60 8.94 8.57
C LEU A 110 -7.28 8.40 7.16
N ARG A 111 -6.78 9.27 6.28
CA ARG A 111 -6.28 8.97 4.92
C ARG A 111 -4.82 9.38 4.79
N PHE A 112 -4.10 8.77 3.86
CA PHE A 112 -2.68 9.01 3.66
C PHE A 112 -2.40 9.55 2.26
N TYR A 113 -1.54 10.55 2.13
CA TYR A 113 -1.20 11.20 0.86
C TYR A 113 0.29 11.51 0.78
N ASP A 114 0.81 11.62 -0.43
CA ASP A 114 2.15 12.17 -0.61
C ASP A 114 2.16 13.68 -0.36
N ALA A 115 3.17 14.13 0.36
CA ALA A 115 3.41 15.53 0.63
C ALA A 115 4.91 15.81 0.70
N VAL A 116 5.27 17.09 0.63
CA VAL A 116 6.62 17.56 0.95
C VAL A 116 6.58 18.45 2.17
N VAL A 117 7.58 18.25 3.04
CA VAL A 117 7.86 19.13 4.17
C VAL A 117 8.23 20.50 3.64
N ASP A 118 7.42 21.49 3.97
CA ASP A 118 7.66 22.89 3.62
C ASP A 118 8.45 23.57 4.74
N THR A 119 7.93 23.55 5.98
CA THR A 119 8.62 24.16 7.12
C THR A 119 8.48 23.29 8.37
N VAL A 120 9.52 23.32 9.22
CA VAL A 120 9.56 22.60 10.49
C VAL A 120 9.65 23.63 11.61
N GLY A 121 8.58 23.76 12.40
CA GLY A 121 8.54 24.69 13.53
C GLY A 121 9.03 24.03 14.81
N CYS A 122 10.09 24.58 15.43
CA CYS A 122 10.50 24.20 16.78
C CYS A 122 9.86 25.17 17.79
N PHE A 123 8.78 24.75 18.47
CA PHE A 123 8.26 25.51 19.61
C PHE A 123 8.96 25.04 20.89
N ILE A 124 9.86 25.86 21.41
CA ILE A 124 10.52 25.64 22.71
C ILE A 124 9.53 25.98 23.83
N ILE A 125 8.58 25.10 24.14
CA ILE A 125 7.83 25.12 25.41
C ILE A 125 7.47 23.67 25.82
N PHE A 126 8.31 23.03 26.63
CA PHE A 126 8.05 21.85 27.50
C PHE A 126 7.27 20.61 27.00
N SER A 127 6.96 20.48 25.72
CA SER A 127 6.56 19.21 25.08
C SER A 127 6.89 19.33 23.60
N PHE A 128 7.76 18.45 23.11
CA PHE A 128 8.17 18.41 21.71
C PHE A 128 6.98 18.02 20.81
N PHE A 129 6.13 18.98 20.45
CA PHE A 129 5.20 18.84 19.33
C PHE A 129 5.88 19.39 18.08
N LEU A 130 6.44 18.50 17.27
CA LEU A 130 6.95 18.85 15.95
C LEU A 130 5.77 19.26 15.06
N ASN A 131 5.68 20.54 14.72
CA ASN A 131 4.70 21.01 13.74
C ASN A 131 5.37 20.98 12.36
N VAL A 132 4.93 20.04 11.52
CA VAL A 132 5.36 19.91 10.13
C VAL A 132 4.30 20.51 9.23
N VAL A 133 4.65 21.58 8.52
CA VAL A 133 3.79 22.12 7.46
C VAL A 133 4.05 21.31 6.19
N LEU A 134 2.98 20.81 5.59
CA LEU A 134 3.03 19.93 4.43
C LEU A 134 2.34 20.60 3.23
N ARG A 135 3.00 20.53 2.08
CA ARG A 135 2.41 20.92 0.80
C ARG A 135 2.09 19.67 -0.02
N LYS A 136 0.83 19.56 -0.46
CA LYS A 136 0.37 18.52 -1.39
C LYS A 136 0.79 18.90 -2.81
N PHE A 137 1.19 17.93 -3.62
CA PHE A 137 1.47 18.10 -5.06
C PHE A 137 0.22 17.88 -5.88
#